data_AF-A0A965WI92-F1
#
_entry.id   AF-A0A965WI92-F1
#
_cell.length_a   1.000
_cell.length_b   1.000
_cell.length_c   1.000
_cell.angle_alpha   90.00
_cell.angle_beta   90.00
_cell.angle_gamma   90.00
#
_symmetry.space_group_name_H-M   'P 1'
#
loop_
_entity.id
_entity.type
_entity.pdbx_description
1 polymer ?
#
loop_
_entity_poly.entity_id
_entity_poly.type
_entity_poly.pdbx_seq_one_letter_code
_entity_poly.pdbx_strand_id
1 'polypeptide(L)' 'MKTYPLPIYVQRFFSERLVSQIHASPHTIASYRDTFRLLLKFVSNRLDRMPAALHVADVNAELVGQFLN' A
#
# COMPACT_ATOMS: atom_id res chain seq x y z
N MET A 1 -13.83 1.11 -17.13
CA MET A 1 -12.88 1.83 -16.26
C MET A 1 -11.61 1.00 -16.18
N LYS A 2 -10.41 1.60 -16.26
CA LYS A 2 -9.16 0.85 -16.11
C LYS A 2 -9.05 0.36 -14.67
N THR A 3 -8.87 -0.94 -14.48
CA THR A 3 -8.61 -1.54 -13.18
C THR A 3 -7.11 -1.50 -12.92
N TYR A 4 -6.72 -0.89 -11.81
CA TYR A 4 -5.32 -0.77 -11.40
C TYR A 4 -5.11 -1.66 -10.18
N PRO A 5 -4.61 -2.90 -10.34
CA PRO A 5 -4.41 -3.81 -9.20
C PRO A 5 -3.33 -3.23 -8.28
N LEU A 6 -3.64 -3.07 -7.00
CA LEU A 6 -2.72 -2.47 -6.03
C LEU A 6 -1.40 -3.25 -5.84
N PRO A 7 -1.38 -4.61 -5.81
CA PRO A 7 -0.18 -5.38 -5.46
C PRO A 7 1.04 -5.07 -6.32
N ILE A 8 0.87 -4.93 -7.63
CA ILE A 8 2.00 -4.64 -8.54
C ILE A 8 2.63 -3.27 -8.25
N TYR A 9 1.83 -2.27 -7.89
CA TYR A 9 2.34 -0.93 -7.56
C TYR A 9 3.05 -0.92 -6.21
N VAL A 10 2.54 -1.65 -5.22
CA VAL A 10 3.21 -1.81 -3.92
C VAL A 10 4.56 -2.50 -4.11
N GLN A 11 4.60 -3.59 -4.87
CA GLN A 11 5.86 -4.28 -5.17
C GLN A 11 6.88 -3.33 -5.83
N ARG A 12 6.50 -2.64 -6.92
CA ARG A 12 7.39 -1.71 -7.62
C ARG A 12 7.81 -0.54 -6.75
N PHE A 13 6.94 -0.07 -5.85
CA PHE A 13 7.31 0.97 -4.89
C PHE A 13 8.46 0.51 -3.98
N PHE A 14 8.41 -0.72 -3.45
CA PHE A 14 9.51 -1.24 -2.62
C PHE A 14 10.76 -1.60 -3.45
N SER A 15 10.63 -2.37 -4.53
CA SER A 15 11.78 -2.90 -5.26
C SER A 15 12.45 -1.89 -6.20
N GLU A 16 11.66 -1.04 -6.86
CA GLU A 16 12.19 -0.05 -7.81
C GLU A 16 12.34 1.31 -7.12
N ARG A 17 11.24 1.89 -6.60
CA ARG A 17 11.25 3.27 -6.11
C ARG A 17 12.14 3.44 -4.88
N LEU A 18 11.90 2.69 -3.81
CA LEU A 18 12.62 2.85 -2.55
C LEU A 18 14.07 2.37 -2.66
N VAL A 19 14.29 1.18 -3.23
CA VAL A 19 15.63 0.58 -3.28
C VAL A 19 16.47 1.18 -4.41
N SER A 20 15.97 1.17 -5.64
CA SER A 20 16.81 1.43 -6.83
C SER A 20 16.85 2.90 -7.25
N GLN A 21 15.74 3.63 -7.08
CA GLN A 21 15.66 5.02 -7.57
C GLN A 21 16.11 6.03 -6.53
N ILE A 22 15.72 5.87 -5.26
CA ILE A 22 16.02 6.87 -4.21
C ILE A 22 16.99 6.38 -3.15
N HIS A 23 17.46 5.13 -3.22
CA HIS A 23 18.42 4.56 -2.28
C HIS A 23 18.02 4.77 -0.80
N ALA A 24 16.75 4.50 -0.50
CA ALA A 24 16.19 4.70 0.83
C ALA A 24 16.94 3.86 1.87
N SER A 25 17.14 4.44 3.06
CA SER A 25 17.82 3.72 4.14
C SER A 25 17.03 2.47 4.57
N PRO A 26 17.67 1.45 5.17
CA PRO A 26 16.97 0.28 5.70
C PRO A 26 15.84 0.64 6.68
N HIS A 27 16.05 1.68 7.52
CA HIS A 27 15.05 2.16 8.47
C HIS A 27 13.85 2.80 7.76
N THR A 28 14.10 3.56 6.69
CA THR A 28 13.03 4.13 5.85
C THR A 28 12.22 3.00 5.22
N ILE A 29 12.86 2.01 4.59
CA ILE A 29 12.18 0.87 3.97
C ILE A 29 11.34 0.10 5.01
N ALA A 30 11.90 -0.16 6.20
CA ALA A 30 11.20 -0.83 7.28
C ALA A 30 9.96 -0.05 7.74
N SER A 31 10.08 1.27 7.92
CA SER A 31 8.96 2.14 8.28
C SER A 31 7.83 2.09 7.25
N TYR A 32 8.15 2.25 5.95
CA TYR A 32 7.15 2.11 4.89
C TYR A 32 6.48 0.72 4.89
N ARG A 33 7.28 -0.35 5.01
CA ARG A 33 6.76 -1.74 5.04
C ARG A 33 5.76 -1.92 6.17
N ASP A 34 6.07 -1.42 7.35
CA ASP A 34 5.24 -1.59 8.53
C ASP A 34 3.94 -0.77 8.39
N THR A 35 4.00 0.46 7.88
CA THR A 35 2.79 1.24 7.53
C THR A 35 1.92 0.54 6.49
N PHE A 36 2.51 0.05 5.39
CA PHE A 36 1.76 -0.64 4.34
C PHE A 36 1.08 -1.92 4.87
N ARG A 37 1.73 -2.67 5.77
CA ARG A 37 1.10 -3.84 6.40
C ARG A 37 -0.15 -3.47 7.21
N LEU A 38 -0.06 -2.41 8.01
CA LEU A 38 -1.20 -1.92 8.80
C LEU A 38 -2.33 -1.44 7.89
N LEU A 39 -2.01 -0.59 6.91
CA LEU A 39 -2.99 -0.06 5.95
C LEU A 39 -3.68 -1.18 5.16
N LEU A 40 -2.91 -2.12 4.59
CA LEU A 40 -3.48 -3.20 3.78
C LEU A 40 -4.37 -4.13 4.61
N LYS A 41 -3.99 -4.41 5.87
CA LYS A 41 -4.84 -5.18 6.79
C LYS A 41 -6.14 -4.43 7.11
N PHE A 42 -6.06 -3.13 7.37
CA PHE A 42 -7.22 -2.28 7.63
C PHE A 42 -8.19 -2.27 6.43
N VAL A 43 -7.68 -1.99 5.22
CA VAL A 43 -8.48 -1.96 3.99
C VAL A 43 -9.13 -3.32 3.73
N SER A 44 -8.35 -4.40 3.86
CA SER A 44 -8.83 -5.77 3.63
C SER A 44 -9.97 -6.14 4.56
N ASN A 45 -9.86 -5.78 5.85
CA ASN A 45 -10.90 -6.01 6.84
C ASN A 45 -12.16 -5.17 6.56
N ARG A 46 -12.01 -3.89 6.14
CA ARG A 46 -13.15 -3.01 5.85
C ARG A 46 -13.93 -3.46 4.61
N LEU A 47 -13.22 -3.93 3.59
CA LEU A 47 -13.81 -4.27 2.29
C LEU A 47 -14.14 -5.76 2.14
N ASP A 48 -13.82 -6.59 3.14
CA ASP A 48 -13.95 -8.05 3.12
C ASP A 48 -13.29 -8.68 1.87
N ARG A 49 -12.05 -8.28 1.61
CA ARG A 49 -11.26 -8.73 0.45
C ARG A 49 -9.84 -9.05 0.85
N MET A 50 -9.24 -10.01 0.15
CA MET A 50 -7.82 -10.29 0.31
C MET A 50 -6.98 -9.09 -0.16
N PRO A 51 -5.81 -8.81 0.48
CA PRO A 51 -4.91 -7.74 0.04
C PRO A 51 -4.52 -7.83 -1.44
N ALA A 52 -4.41 -9.05 -1.96
CA ALA A 52 -4.07 -9.32 -3.36
C ALA A 52 -5.18 -8.95 -4.36
N ALA A 53 -6.43 -8.79 -3.89
CA ALA A 53 -7.58 -8.42 -4.71
C ALA A 53 -7.88 -6.90 -4.66
N LEU A 54 -7.09 -6.12 -3.92
CA LEU A 54 -7.27 -4.68 -3.79
C LEU A 54 -6.85 -3.95 -5.07
N HIS A 55 -7.53 -2.86 -5.35
CA HIS A 55 -7.26 -1.93 -6.43
C HIS A 55 -6.82 -0.57 -5.87
N VAL A 56 -6.13 0.22 -6.69
CA VAL A 56 -5.72 1.58 -6.30
C VAL A 56 -6.91 2.43 -5.85
N ALA A 57 -8.07 2.27 -6.49
CA ALA A 57 -9.29 3.01 -6.15
C ALA A 57 -9.89 2.63 -4.78
N ASP A 58 -9.54 1.46 -4.23
CA ASP A 58 -9.98 1.05 -2.90
C ASP A 58 -9.28 1.89 -1.80
N VAL A 59 -8.08 2.42 -2.07
CA VAL A 59 -7.34 3.30 -1.16
C VAL A 59 -7.63 4.76 -1.51
N ASN A 60 -8.84 5.21 -1.16
CA ASN A 60 -9.30 6.59 -1.40
C ASN A 60 -9.17 7.49 -0.17
N ALA A 61 -9.38 8.79 -0.35
CA ALA A 61 -9.24 9.79 0.71
C ALA A 61 -10.11 9.53 1.95
N GLU A 62 -11.35 9.07 1.77
CA GLU A 62 -12.23 8.72 2.90
C GLU A 62 -11.66 7.55 3.69
N LEU A 63 -11.24 6.48 3.00
CA LEU A 63 -10.67 5.30 3.63
C LEU A 63 -9.35 5.61 4.34
N VAL A 64 -8.49 6.44 3.74
CA VAL A 64 -7.26 6.91 4.38
C VAL A 64 -7.58 7.77 5.61
N GLY A 65 -8.59 8.64 5.53
CA GLY A 65 -9.06 9.41 6.67
C GLY A 65 -9.51 8.52 7.83
N GLN A 66 -10.22 7.44 7.56
CA GLN A 66 -10.64 6.49 8.60
C GLN A 66 -9.49 5.66 9.17
N PHE A 67 -8.42 5.44 8.40
CA PHE A 67 -7.24 4.74 8.89
C PHE A 67 -6.41 5.59 9.87
N LEU A 68 -6.46 6.91 9.72
CA LEU A 68 -5.61 7.85 10.47
C LEU A 68 -6.27 8.45 11.72
N ASN A 69 -7.57 8.22 11.94
CA ASN A 69 -8.33 8.68 13.11
C ASN A 69 -8.74 7.49 13.99
#